data_AF-A0A2D4SS48-F1
#
_entry.id   AF-A0A2D4SS48-F1
#
_cell.length_a   1.000
_cell.length_b   1.000
_cell.length_c   1.000
_cell.angle_alpha   90.00
_cell.angle_beta   90.00
_cell.angle_gamma   90.00
#
_symmetry.space_group_name_H-M   'P 1'
#
loop_
_entity.id
_entity.type
_entity.pdbx_description
1 polymer ?
#
loop_
_entity_poly.entity_id
_entity_poly.type
_entity_poly.pdbx_seq_one_letter_code
_entity_poly.pdbx_strand_id
1 'polypeptide(L)'
;MILYLACTLQNIETDQSLYLDALKEPHSALETCVKIQNDNVQGECLLFAATEGGYGSEACSFARIDKWKEACFFEVIDKKGVPNHQAKDSCARTGRFVNRCVYHIIQREEQQWMKRYSMGQEQEMSHAIQAEITQLGGVEIANDPLSQTLVSRIVARRFLKEWRLNEDIRFPDQFCGNLDQTGCRLAYRFVIRLHAKNITPCPIPPSFETLKKYHIPYWEDDFYDDAIRVWSEVCRK
;
A
#
# COMPACT_ATOMS: atom_id res chain seq x y z
N MET A 1 -44.88 11.54 22.78
CA MET A 1 -43.62 10.79 22.52
C MET A 1 -43.84 9.76 21.41
N ILE A 2 -44.19 10.23 20.19
CA ILE A 2 -44.40 9.39 18.98
C ILE A 2 -43.84 10.13 17.73
N LEU A 3 -43.80 11.48 17.75
CA LEU A 3 -43.23 12.30 16.68
C LEU A 3 -41.72 12.12 16.43
N TYR A 4 -40.94 11.77 17.46
CA TYR A 4 -39.49 11.59 17.30
C TYR A 4 -39.11 10.36 16.45
N LEU A 5 -39.93 9.32 16.46
CA LEU A 5 -39.69 8.09 15.68
C LEU A 5 -40.08 8.24 14.21
N ALA A 6 -41.10 9.05 13.90
CA ALA A 6 -41.53 9.29 12.52
C ALA A 6 -40.53 10.17 11.75
N CYS A 7 -39.98 11.23 12.37
CA CYS A 7 -38.96 12.06 11.72
C CYS A 7 -37.66 11.30 11.44
N THR A 8 -37.25 10.38 12.31
CA THR A 8 -36.03 9.59 12.08
C THR A 8 -36.18 8.61 10.91
N LEU A 9 -37.36 7.99 10.75
CA LEU A 9 -37.60 7.03 9.66
C LEU A 9 -37.74 7.74 8.30
N GLN A 10 -38.46 8.87 8.25
CA GLN A 10 -38.66 9.63 7.02
C GLN A 10 -37.36 10.24 6.49
N ASN A 11 -36.45 10.64 7.38
CA ASN A 11 -35.12 11.11 7.00
C ASN A 11 -34.24 10.00 6.39
N ILE A 12 -34.36 8.75 6.88
CA ILE A 12 -33.58 7.62 6.35
C ILE A 12 -33.98 7.26 4.92
N GLU A 13 -35.28 7.18 4.62
CA GLU A 13 -35.75 6.88 3.26
C GLU A 13 -35.39 7.99 2.26
N THR A 14 -35.46 9.25 2.71
CA THR A 14 -35.08 10.41 1.88
C THR A 14 -33.58 10.43 1.59
N ASP A 15 -32.75 10.19 2.60
CA ASP A 15 -31.28 10.15 2.47
C ASP A 15 -30.82 9.01 1.56
N GLN A 16 -31.46 7.85 1.65
CA GLN A 16 -31.18 6.72 0.75
C GLN A 16 -31.57 7.04 -0.69
N SER A 17 -32.72 7.67 -0.93
CA SER A 17 -33.12 8.07 -2.29
C SER A 17 -32.11 9.05 -2.88
N LEU A 18 -31.72 10.08 -2.12
CA LEU A 18 -30.71 11.05 -2.55
C LEU A 18 -29.37 10.38 -2.86
N TYR A 19 -28.94 9.43 -2.04
CA TYR A 19 -27.71 8.67 -2.31
C TYR A 19 -27.82 7.90 -3.63
N LEU A 20 -28.92 7.16 -3.84
CA LEU A 20 -29.14 6.40 -5.07
C LEU A 20 -29.21 7.30 -6.32
N ASP A 21 -29.76 8.50 -6.19
CA ASP A 21 -29.81 9.46 -7.30
C ASP A 21 -28.43 10.02 -7.62
N ALA A 22 -27.61 10.31 -6.60
CA ALA A 22 -26.20 10.69 -6.80
C ALA A 22 -25.40 9.59 -7.54
N LEU A 23 -25.68 8.32 -7.26
CA LEU A 23 -25.04 7.20 -7.98
C LEU A 23 -25.45 7.11 -9.46
N LYS A 24 -26.70 7.48 -9.80
CA LYS A 24 -27.20 7.48 -11.19
C LYS A 24 -26.64 8.64 -11.99
N GLU A 25 -26.39 9.78 -11.36
CA GLU A 25 -25.87 10.99 -12.00
C GLU A 25 -24.56 11.46 -11.36
N PRO A 26 -23.42 10.80 -11.65
CA PRO A 26 -22.15 11.13 -10.99
C PRO A 26 -21.70 12.58 -11.16
N HIS A 27 -22.04 13.23 -12.29
CA HIS A 27 -21.67 14.61 -12.61
C HIS A 27 -22.46 15.69 -11.86
N SER A 28 -23.53 15.32 -11.15
CA SER A 28 -24.34 16.19 -10.28
C SER A 28 -24.39 15.64 -8.85
N ALA A 29 -23.51 14.67 -8.55
CA ALA A 29 -23.52 13.94 -7.29
C ALA A 29 -23.24 14.87 -6.11
N LEU A 30 -22.36 15.87 -6.26
CA LEU A 30 -22.01 16.77 -5.16
C LEU A 30 -23.24 17.53 -4.64
N GLU A 31 -24.00 18.15 -5.55
CA GLU A 31 -25.20 18.93 -5.21
C GLU A 31 -26.29 18.07 -4.55
N THR A 32 -26.31 16.78 -4.84
CA THR A 32 -27.25 15.82 -4.26
C THR A 32 -26.76 15.35 -2.89
N CYS A 33 -25.48 14.98 -2.76
CA CYS A 33 -24.88 14.50 -1.53
C CYS A 33 -24.95 15.54 -0.39
N VAL A 34 -24.77 16.83 -0.68
CA VAL A 34 -24.81 17.89 0.35
C VAL A 34 -26.19 18.03 1.01
N LYS A 35 -27.27 17.54 0.36
CA LYS A 35 -28.65 17.59 0.88
C LYS A 35 -28.98 16.46 1.86
N ILE A 36 -28.22 15.36 1.84
CA ILE A 36 -28.41 14.19 2.71
C ILE A 36 -28.21 14.61 4.16
N GLN A 37 -29.16 14.33 5.06
CA GLN A 37 -29.13 14.79 6.45
C GLN A 37 -28.27 13.91 7.36
N ASN A 38 -28.27 12.60 7.17
CA ASN A 38 -27.47 11.65 7.94
C ASN A 38 -25.98 11.80 7.60
N ASP A 39 -25.16 12.14 8.59
CA ASP A 39 -23.73 12.40 8.40
C ASP A 39 -22.94 11.21 7.82
N ASN A 40 -23.37 9.97 8.10
CA ASN A 40 -22.70 8.78 7.57
C ASN A 40 -23.03 8.55 6.10
N VAL A 41 -24.31 8.63 5.74
CA VAL A 41 -24.74 8.47 4.35
C VAL A 41 -24.20 9.63 3.50
N GLN A 42 -24.23 10.86 4.04
CA GLN A 42 -23.64 12.02 3.39
C GLN A 42 -22.13 11.82 3.15
N GLY A 43 -21.40 11.39 4.17
CA GLY A 43 -19.95 11.19 4.07
C GLY A 43 -19.56 10.16 3.01
N GLU A 44 -20.29 9.04 2.95
CA GLU A 44 -20.11 8.03 1.90
C GLU A 44 -20.45 8.59 0.51
N CYS A 45 -21.56 9.31 0.38
CA CYS A 45 -21.97 9.96 -0.86
C CYS A 45 -20.91 10.96 -1.36
N LEU A 46 -20.37 11.80 -0.46
CA LEU A 46 -19.32 12.76 -0.82
C LEU A 46 -18.01 12.09 -1.24
N LEU A 47 -17.67 10.95 -0.63
CA LEU A 47 -16.54 10.13 -1.10
C LEU A 47 -16.77 9.61 -2.52
N PHE A 48 -17.99 9.15 -2.83
CA PHE A 48 -18.37 8.76 -4.19
C PHE A 48 -18.24 9.94 -5.16
N ALA A 49 -18.81 11.11 -4.83
CA ALA A 49 -18.71 12.32 -5.66
C ALA A 49 -17.25 12.75 -5.89
N ALA A 50 -16.41 12.67 -4.85
CA ALA A 50 -15.00 13.02 -4.92
C ALA A 50 -14.20 12.10 -5.87
N THR A 51 -14.50 10.80 -5.82
CA THR A 51 -13.73 9.77 -6.54
C THR A 51 -14.29 9.50 -7.93
N GLU A 52 -15.56 9.13 -8.02
CA GLU A 52 -16.26 8.72 -9.25
C GLU A 52 -16.97 9.90 -9.94
N GLY A 53 -17.48 10.87 -9.18
CA GLY A 53 -18.17 12.05 -9.73
C GLY A 53 -17.25 13.12 -10.33
N GLY A 54 -15.92 12.99 -10.18
CA GLY A 54 -14.94 13.88 -10.78
C GLY A 54 -14.59 15.14 -9.97
N TYR A 55 -15.30 15.42 -8.87
CA TYR A 55 -15.10 16.62 -8.06
C TYR A 55 -13.78 16.64 -7.26
N GLY A 56 -13.15 15.48 -7.06
CA GLY A 56 -11.87 15.39 -6.36
C GLY A 56 -11.96 15.87 -4.91
N SER A 57 -10.89 16.49 -4.43
CA SER A 57 -10.73 16.87 -3.02
C SER A 57 -11.65 18.02 -2.57
N GLU A 58 -12.27 18.73 -3.51
CA GLU A 58 -13.26 19.78 -3.21
C GLU A 58 -14.48 19.21 -2.48
N ALA A 59 -15.03 18.08 -2.98
CA ALA A 59 -16.18 17.42 -2.39
C ALA A 59 -15.94 16.98 -0.92
N CYS A 60 -14.70 16.64 -0.57
CA CYS A 60 -14.35 16.21 0.78
C CYS A 60 -14.55 17.31 1.83
N SER A 61 -14.45 18.59 1.44
CA SER A 61 -14.61 19.72 2.36
C SER A 61 -16.04 19.88 2.89
N PHE A 62 -17.02 19.34 2.17
CA PHE A 62 -18.44 19.41 2.53
C PHE A 62 -18.86 18.36 3.57
N ALA A 63 -18.03 17.35 3.85
CA ALA A 63 -18.37 16.35 4.86
C ALA A 63 -18.46 17.02 6.23
N ARG A 64 -19.55 16.80 6.97
CA ARG A 64 -19.77 17.48 8.26
C ARG A 64 -18.89 16.98 9.39
N ILE A 65 -18.56 15.69 9.38
CA ILE A 65 -17.74 15.08 10.42
C ILE A 65 -16.33 14.78 9.91
N ASP A 66 -15.34 15.02 10.76
CA ASP A 66 -13.93 14.93 10.38
C ASP A 66 -13.53 13.52 9.97
N LYS A 67 -14.15 12.48 10.59
CA LYS A 67 -14.00 11.07 10.19
C LYS A 67 -14.16 10.86 8.67
N TRP A 68 -15.14 11.52 8.06
CA TRP A 68 -15.43 11.39 6.63
C TRP A 68 -14.60 12.33 5.77
N LYS A 69 -14.27 13.54 6.26
CA LYS A 69 -13.30 14.41 5.58
C LYS A 69 -11.96 13.72 5.40
N GLU A 70 -11.42 13.17 6.48
CA GLU A 70 -10.14 12.44 6.52
C GLU A 70 -10.14 11.25 5.56
N ALA A 71 -11.20 10.43 5.60
CA ALA A 71 -11.34 9.27 4.72
C ALA A 71 -11.46 9.68 3.25
N CYS A 72 -12.26 10.70 2.95
CA CYS A 72 -12.42 11.22 1.61
C CYS A 72 -11.10 11.74 1.02
N PHE A 73 -10.36 12.58 1.76
CA PHE A 73 -9.05 13.06 1.31
C PHE A 73 -8.08 11.89 1.07
N PHE A 74 -8.04 10.92 1.99
CA PHE A 74 -7.19 9.74 1.82
C PHE A 74 -7.51 8.97 0.54
N GLU A 75 -8.77 8.62 0.31
CA GLU A 75 -9.20 7.84 -0.86
C GLU A 75 -9.00 8.60 -2.18
N VAL A 76 -9.22 9.91 -2.20
CA VAL A 76 -8.94 10.74 -3.39
C VAL A 76 -7.46 10.71 -3.73
N ILE A 77 -6.59 10.92 -2.74
CA ILE A 77 -5.13 10.85 -2.91
C ILE A 77 -4.73 9.43 -3.33
N ASP A 78 -5.33 8.41 -2.73
CA ASP A 78 -5.00 7.02 -3.03
C ASP A 78 -5.42 6.65 -4.46
N LYS A 79 -6.60 7.05 -4.94
CA LYS A 79 -7.00 6.74 -6.32
C LYS A 79 -6.26 7.57 -7.37
N LYS A 80 -6.15 8.89 -7.15
CA LYS A 80 -5.69 9.83 -8.21
C LYS A 80 -4.19 10.14 -8.11
N GLY A 81 -3.58 9.93 -6.95
CA GLY A 81 -2.24 10.41 -6.66
C GLY A 81 -2.18 11.92 -6.45
N VAL A 82 -1.03 12.37 -5.95
CA VAL A 82 -0.72 13.79 -5.79
C VAL A 82 0.70 14.03 -6.27
N PRO A 83 0.99 15.19 -6.87
CA PRO A 83 2.37 15.59 -7.15
C PRO A 83 3.19 15.69 -5.85
N ASN A 84 4.47 15.34 -5.91
CA ASN A 84 5.36 15.32 -4.73
C ASN A 84 5.39 16.66 -3.97
N HIS A 85 5.40 17.78 -4.70
CA HIS A 85 5.42 19.10 -4.08
C HIS A 85 4.16 19.42 -3.26
N GLN A 86 3.07 18.69 -3.46
CA GLN A 86 1.81 18.81 -2.70
C GLN A 86 1.60 17.66 -1.71
N ALA A 87 2.47 16.64 -1.71
CA ALA A 87 2.28 15.40 -0.97
C ALA A 87 2.16 15.65 0.54
N LYS A 88 3.02 16.50 1.09
CA LYS A 88 3.02 16.82 2.53
C LYS A 88 1.68 17.42 2.98
N ASP A 89 1.27 18.51 2.33
CA ASP A 89 0.04 19.22 2.68
C ASP A 89 -1.20 18.36 2.42
N SER A 90 -1.17 17.56 1.35
CA SER A 90 -2.25 16.63 1.01
C SER A 90 -2.38 15.52 2.06
N CYS A 91 -1.28 14.89 2.47
CA CYS A 91 -1.33 13.84 3.50
C CYS A 91 -1.70 14.39 4.88
N ALA A 92 -1.28 15.61 5.23
CA ALA A 92 -1.68 16.25 6.48
C ALA A 92 -3.21 16.37 6.62
N ARG A 93 -3.92 16.60 5.50
CA ARG A 93 -5.40 16.68 5.47
C ARG A 93 -6.12 15.35 5.71
N THR A 94 -5.40 14.23 5.65
CA THR A 94 -5.97 12.90 5.90
C THR A 94 -6.06 12.53 7.38
N GLY A 95 -5.55 13.40 8.27
CA GLY A 95 -5.64 13.26 9.72
C GLY A 95 -5.11 11.91 10.19
N ARG A 96 -5.98 11.05 10.73
CA ARG A 96 -5.59 9.71 11.20
C ARG A 96 -4.97 8.79 10.14
N PHE A 97 -5.14 9.09 8.85
CA PHE A 97 -4.57 8.30 7.76
C PHE A 97 -3.23 8.83 7.24
N VAL A 98 -2.65 9.85 7.88
CA VAL A 98 -1.41 10.51 7.41
C VAL A 98 -0.30 9.51 7.13
N ASN A 99 -0.03 8.58 8.05
CA ASN A 99 1.03 7.57 7.86
C ASN A 99 0.75 6.67 6.65
N ARG A 100 -0.51 6.25 6.47
CA ARG A 100 -0.89 5.40 5.33
C ARG A 100 -0.81 6.16 4.00
N CYS A 101 -1.21 7.44 3.99
CA CYS A 101 -1.07 8.33 2.84
C CYS A 101 0.39 8.45 2.42
N VAL A 102 1.27 8.80 3.36
CA VAL A 102 2.72 8.93 3.12
C VAL A 102 3.29 7.61 2.59
N TYR A 103 2.94 6.49 3.20
CA TYR A 103 3.40 5.17 2.77
C TYR A 103 3.02 4.88 1.31
N HIS A 104 1.78 5.16 0.92
CA HIS A 104 1.33 4.93 -0.45
C HIS A 104 2.03 5.86 -1.46
N ILE A 105 2.33 7.11 -1.09
CA ILE A 105 3.10 8.03 -1.93
C ILE A 105 4.51 7.45 -2.17
N ILE A 106 5.23 7.12 -1.10
CA ILE A 106 6.59 6.55 -1.17
C ILE A 106 6.61 5.25 -1.99
N GLN A 107 5.61 4.38 -1.80
CA GLN A 107 5.53 3.11 -2.53
C GLN A 107 5.32 3.28 -4.04
N ARG A 108 4.61 4.33 -4.49
CA ARG A 108 4.42 4.61 -5.94
C ARG A 108 5.71 5.01 -6.62
N GLU A 109 6.65 5.57 -5.86
CA GLU A 109 7.94 6.00 -6.36
C GLU A 109 8.96 4.87 -6.43
N GLU A 110 8.58 3.61 -6.16
CA GLU A 110 9.50 2.46 -6.17
C GLU A 110 10.38 2.41 -7.43
N GLN A 111 9.83 2.72 -8.61
CA GLN A 111 10.59 2.76 -9.85
C GLN A 111 11.61 3.92 -9.90
N GLN A 112 11.30 5.05 -9.26
CA GLN A 112 12.24 6.17 -9.14
C GLN A 112 13.36 5.85 -8.15
N TRP A 113 13.03 5.26 -6.99
CA TRP A 113 14.01 4.75 -6.03
C TRP A 113 14.97 3.76 -6.69
N MET A 114 14.42 2.81 -7.45
CA MET A 114 15.20 1.79 -8.15
C MET A 114 16.16 2.37 -9.22
N LYS A 115 15.77 3.48 -9.87
CA LYS A 115 16.61 4.19 -10.86
C LYS A 115 17.68 5.06 -10.21
N ARG A 116 17.36 5.68 -9.07
CA ARG A 116 18.22 6.68 -8.42
C ARG A 116 19.41 6.05 -7.69
N TYR A 117 19.20 4.91 -7.05
CA TYR A 117 20.24 4.22 -6.27
C TYR A 117 20.65 2.95 -6.99
N SER A 118 21.94 2.69 -7.18
CA SER A 118 22.42 1.45 -7.79
C SER A 118 22.43 0.28 -6.80
N MET A 119 22.86 -0.89 -7.26
CA MET A 119 23.21 -2.01 -6.37
C MET A 119 24.39 -1.59 -5.48
N GLY A 120 24.37 -1.97 -4.20
CA GLY A 120 25.38 -1.57 -3.21
C GLY A 120 25.06 -0.26 -2.46
N GLN A 121 23.96 0.41 -2.78
CA GLN A 121 23.49 1.64 -2.14
C GLN A 121 22.20 1.44 -1.33
N GLU A 122 21.89 0.21 -0.90
CA GLU A 122 20.64 -0.14 -0.25
C GLU A 122 20.45 0.56 1.11
N GLN A 123 21.52 0.72 1.91
CA GLN A 123 21.48 1.50 3.16
C GLN A 123 21.22 2.99 2.90
N GLU A 124 21.86 3.56 1.88
CA GLU A 124 21.65 4.96 1.50
C GLU A 124 20.20 5.18 1.03
N MET A 125 19.67 4.27 0.22
CA MET A 125 18.28 4.26 -0.22
C MET A 125 17.33 4.18 0.98
N SER A 126 17.61 3.29 1.94
CA SER A 126 16.81 3.15 3.17
C SER A 126 16.78 4.45 3.97
N HIS A 127 17.93 5.08 4.19
CA HIS A 127 18.02 6.37 4.89
C HIS A 127 17.30 7.49 4.14
N ALA A 128 17.38 7.52 2.81
CA ALA A 128 16.68 8.50 2.00
C ALA A 128 15.16 8.32 2.07
N ILE A 129 14.67 7.09 2.00
CA ILE A 129 13.23 6.78 2.17
C ILE A 129 12.78 7.20 3.57
N GLN A 130 13.58 6.94 4.61
CA GLN A 130 13.28 7.35 5.97
C GLN A 130 13.16 8.88 6.13
N ALA A 131 14.11 9.61 5.54
CA ALA A 131 14.10 11.06 5.53
C ALA A 131 12.86 11.60 4.79
N GLU A 132 12.50 11.01 3.65
CA GLU A 132 11.33 11.39 2.85
C GLU A 132 10.02 11.15 3.65
N ILE A 133 9.87 10.00 4.31
CA ILE A 133 8.72 9.71 5.19
C ILE A 133 8.57 10.80 6.25
N THR A 134 9.67 11.15 6.91
CA THR A 134 9.70 12.17 7.97
C THR A 134 9.35 13.56 7.41
N GLN A 135 9.90 13.91 6.24
CA GLN A 135 9.64 15.19 5.57
C GLN A 135 8.17 15.35 5.19
N LEU A 136 7.51 14.27 4.77
CA LEU A 136 6.09 14.24 4.43
C LEU A 136 5.17 14.19 5.67
N GLY A 137 5.72 14.17 6.88
CA GLY A 137 4.97 14.15 8.13
C GLY A 137 4.48 12.77 8.55
N GLY A 138 5.02 11.71 7.95
CA GLY A 138 4.79 10.33 8.35
C GLY A 138 5.73 9.89 9.47
N VAL A 139 5.36 8.80 10.13
CA VAL A 139 6.17 8.13 11.15
C VAL A 139 6.32 6.66 10.77
N GLU A 140 7.51 6.12 10.94
CA GLU A 140 7.73 4.70 10.71
C GLU A 140 7.11 3.81 11.78
N ILE A 141 6.59 2.68 11.32
CA ILE A 141 6.06 1.63 12.18
C ILE A 141 7.20 0.68 12.54
N ALA A 142 7.59 0.64 13.81
CA ALA A 142 8.77 -0.10 14.29
C ALA A 142 8.79 -1.60 13.89
N ASN A 143 7.62 -2.24 13.76
CA ASN A 143 7.52 -3.66 13.41
C ASN A 143 7.50 -3.94 11.90
N ASP A 144 7.34 -2.92 11.06
CA ASP A 144 7.35 -3.01 9.61
C ASP A 144 7.83 -1.66 9.02
N PRO A 145 9.13 -1.34 9.19
CA PRO A 145 9.69 -0.09 8.71
C PRO A 145 9.62 -0.09 7.18
N LEU A 146 8.88 0.88 6.61
CA LEU A 146 8.67 0.96 5.17
C LEU A 146 9.99 1.15 4.43
N SER A 147 10.94 1.89 5.01
CA SER A 147 12.28 2.08 4.46
C SER A 147 12.95 0.74 4.18
N GLN A 148 12.98 -0.17 5.17
CA GLN A 148 13.54 -1.50 5.01
C GLN A 148 12.71 -2.36 4.06
N THR A 149 11.39 -2.40 4.26
CA THR A 149 10.47 -3.26 3.48
C THR A 149 10.47 -2.90 2.00
N LEU A 150 10.50 -1.61 1.65
CA LEU A 150 10.56 -1.14 0.27
C LEU A 150 11.90 -1.44 -0.38
N VAL A 151 13.02 -1.21 0.31
CA VAL A 151 14.36 -1.53 -0.20
C VAL A 151 14.50 -3.04 -0.43
N SER A 152 14.08 -3.88 0.51
CA SER A 152 14.06 -5.34 0.35
C SER A 152 13.22 -5.78 -0.84
N ARG A 153 12.07 -5.12 -1.09
CA ARG A 153 11.24 -5.39 -2.27
C ARG A 153 11.95 -5.00 -3.58
N ILE A 154 12.66 -3.87 -3.59
CA ILE A 154 13.46 -3.42 -4.73
C ILE A 154 14.59 -4.42 -5.03
N VAL A 155 15.32 -4.87 -4.01
CA VAL A 155 16.36 -5.91 -4.13
C VAL A 155 15.79 -7.19 -4.72
N ALA A 156 14.65 -7.67 -4.19
CA ALA A 156 13.98 -8.85 -4.71
C ALA A 156 13.63 -8.71 -6.20
N ARG A 157 13.14 -7.55 -6.64
CA ARG A 157 12.85 -7.31 -8.06
C ARG A 157 14.09 -7.25 -8.93
N ARG A 158 15.19 -6.66 -8.45
CA ARG A 158 16.48 -6.64 -9.16
C ARG A 158 16.99 -8.06 -9.39
N PHE A 159 17.02 -8.85 -8.32
CA PHE A 159 17.39 -10.26 -8.39
C PHE A 159 16.51 -11.03 -9.38
N LEU A 160 15.19 -10.93 -9.24
CA LEU A 160 14.26 -11.64 -10.13
C LEU A 160 14.37 -11.22 -11.59
N LYS A 161 14.78 -9.98 -11.87
CA LYS A 161 15.04 -9.53 -13.24
C LYS A 161 16.23 -10.26 -13.84
N GLU A 162 17.35 -10.36 -13.12
CA GLU A 162 18.56 -11.05 -13.59
C GLU A 162 18.36 -12.57 -13.61
N TRP A 163 17.72 -13.14 -12.58
CA TRP A 163 17.42 -14.57 -12.50
C TRP A 163 16.55 -15.06 -13.66
N ARG A 164 15.63 -14.24 -14.18
CA ARG A 164 14.85 -14.58 -15.38
C ARG A 164 15.69 -14.65 -16.66
N LEU A 165 16.84 -13.97 -16.69
CA LEU A 165 17.78 -14.03 -17.80
C LEU A 165 18.76 -15.20 -17.63
N ASN A 166 19.05 -15.59 -16.39
CA ASN A 166 19.90 -16.71 -16.04
C ASN A 166 19.43 -17.38 -14.74
N GLU A 167 18.73 -18.51 -14.86
CA GLU A 167 18.13 -19.23 -13.71
C GLU A 167 19.18 -19.91 -12.80
N ASP A 168 20.45 -19.99 -13.24
CA ASP A 168 21.54 -20.56 -12.44
C ASP A 168 22.07 -19.60 -11.37
N ILE A 169 21.69 -18.32 -11.43
CA ILE A 169 22.05 -17.33 -10.41
C ILE A 169 21.37 -17.69 -9.07
N ARG A 170 22.13 -17.57 -7.99
CA ARG A 170 21.68 -17.86 -6.62
C ARG A 170 21.54 -16.58 -5.81
N PHE A 171 20.68 -16.61 -4.80
CA PHE A 171 20.51 -15.54 -3.82
C PHE A 171 21.36 -15.82 -2.57
N PRO A 172 21.99 -14.85 -1.88
CA PRO A 172 21.90 -13.41 -2.07
C PRO A 172 22.90 -12.84 -3.07
N ASP A 173 24.01 -13.52 -3.36
CA ASP A 173 25.13 -13.06 -4.22
C ASP A 173 25.37 -11.54 -4.00
N GLN A 174 25.71 -10.81 -5.07
CA GLN A 174 25.83 -9.35 -5.09
C GLN A 174 24.50 -8.59 -4.87
N PHE A 175 23.33 -9.24 -4.85
CA PHE A 175 22.03 -8.55 -4.91
C PHE A 175 21.62 -7.91 -3.59
N CYS A 176 21.98 -8.50 -2.44
CA CYS A 176 21.71 -7.87 -1.15
C CYS A 176 22.56 -6.63 -0.90
N GLY A 177 23.62 -6.40 -1.68
CA GLY A 177 24.47 -5.22 -1.59
C GLY A 177 24.96 -4.98 -0.18
N ASN A 178 24.62 -3.82 0.40
CA ASN A 178 24.97 -3.48 1.78
C ASN A 178 23.82 -3.65 2.80
N LEU A 179 22.75 -4.37 2.46
CA LEU A 179 21.70 -4.70 3.43
C LEU A 179 22.25 -5.55 4.58
N ASP A 180 21.68 -5.34 5.77
CA ASP A 180 21.88 -6.24 6.89
C ASP A 180 21.20 -7.61 6.64
N GLN A 181 21.54 -8.60 7.45
CA GLN A 181 20.98 -9.95 7.35
C GLN A 181 19.44 -9.94 7.39
N THR A 182 18.84 -9.05 8.18
CA THR A 182 17.38 -8.91 8.28
C THR A 182 16.77 -8.42 6.98
N GLY A 183 17.32 -7.35 6.38
CA GLY A 183 16.86 -6.81 5.10
C GLY A 183 17.06 -7.79 3.95
N CYS A 184 18.18 -8.51 3.94
CA CYS A 184 18.46 -9.53 2.92
C CYS A 184 17.51 -10.73 3.03
N ARG A 185 17.25 -11.21 4.25
CA ARG A 185 16.21 -12.23 4.50
C ARG A 185 14.83 -11.78 4.04
N LEU A 186 14.46 -10.53 4.33
CA LEU A 186 13.19 -9.96 3.90
C LEU A 186 13.10 -9.84 2.37
N ALA A 187 14.20 -9.52 1.69
CA ALA A 187 14.25 -9.50 0.23
C ALA A 187 14.01 -10.90 -0.35
N TYR A 188 14.65 -11.93 0.19
CA TYR A 188 14.39 -13.31 -0.25
C TYR A 188 12.94 -13.75 -0.01
N ARG A 189 12.32 -13.30 1.08
CA ARG A 189 10.89 -13.51 1.33
C ARG A 189 10.02 -12.89 0.23
N PHE A 190 10.39 -11.72 -0.28
CA PHE A 190 9.71 -11.12 -1.43
C PHE A 190 9.96 -11.91 -2.71
N VAL A 191 11.17 -12.41 -2.94
CA VAL A 191 11.49 -13.29 -4.08
C VAL A 191 10.53 -14.47 -4.14
N ILE A 192 10.41 -15.22 -3.04
CA ILE A 192 9.50 -16.37 -2.95
C ILE A 192 8.05 -15.95 -3.14
N ARG A 193 7.56 -14.90 -2.46
CA ARG A 193 6.16 -14.47 -2.55
C ARG A 193 5.75 -13.96 -3.94
N LEU A 194 6.68 -13.36 -4.68
CA LEU A 194 6.40 -12.83 -6.01
C LEU A 194 6.32 -13.95 -7.07
N HIS A 195 7.08 -15.04 -6.89
CA HIS A 195 7.16 -16.13 -7.87
C HIS A 195 6.32 -17.36 -7.50
N ALA A 196 6.23 -17.70 -6.22
CA ALA A 196 5.55 -18.89 -5.75
C ALA A 196 4.17 -18.55 -5.19
N LYS A 197 3.14 -19.14 -5.81
CA LYS A 197 1.75 -19.13 -5.31
C LYS A 197 1.33 -20.57 -5.06
N ASN A 198 0.68 -20.83 -3.93
CA ASN A 198 0.09 -22.13 -3.58
C ASN A 198 1.09 -23.29 -3.62
N ILE A 199 2.20 -23.19 -2.87
CA ILE A 199 3.18 -24.28 -2.73
C ILE A 199 2.56 -25.40 -1.88
N THR A 200 2.04 -26.44 -2.52
CA THR A 200 1.57 -27.66 -1.84
C THR A 200 1.96 -28.93 -2.61
N PRO A 201 2.58 -29.94 -1.96
CA PRO A 201 3.08 -29.93 -0.57
C PRO A 201 4.32 -29.03 -0.38
N CYS A 202 4.54 -28.56 0.85
CA CYS A 202 5.61 -27.62 1.21
C CYS A 202 6.61 -28.29 2.17
N PRO A 203 7.52 -29.16 1.68
CA PRO A 203 8.48 -29.88 2.52
C PRO A 203 9.47 -28.92 3.17
N ILE A 204 9.85 -29.17 4.43
CA ILE A 204 10.80 -28.34 5.17
C ILE A 204 11.92 -29.27 5.71
N PRO A 205 13.18 -29.13 5.24
CA PRO A 205 13.64 -28.24 4.17
C PRO A 205 13.12 -28.67 2.78
N PRO A 206 13.04 -27.76 1.80
CA PRO A 206 12.65 -28.13 0.44
C PRO A 206 13.77 -28.90 -0.27
N SER A 207 13.38 -29.85 -1.12
CA SER A 207 14.32 -30.51 -2.03
C SER A 207 14.62 -29.61 -3.24
N PHE A 208 15.75 -29.85 -3.92
CA PHE A 208 16.05 -29.21 -5.21
C PHE A 208 14.92 -29.40 -6.23
N GLU A 209 14.34 -30.60 -6.28
CA GLU A 209 13.19 -30.89 -7.15
C GLU A 209 11.96 -30.03 -6.79
N THR A 210 11.73 -29.78 -5.50
CA THR A 210 10.66 -28.89 -5.04
C THR A 210 10.90 -27.47 -5.53
N LEU A 211 12.10 -26.93 -5.30
CA LEU A 211 12.45 -25.57 -5.73
C LEU A 211 12.33 -25.43 -7.25
N LYS A 212 12.85 -26.40 -8.01
CA LYS A 212 12.73 -26.43 -9.47
C LYS A 212 11.28 -26.50 -9.94
N LYS A 213 10.45 -27.35 -9.32
CA LYS A 213 9.04 -27.53 -9.68
C LYS A 213 8.24 -26.23 -9.54
N TYR A 214 8.52 -25.44 -8.50
CA TYR A 214 7.83 -24.17 -8.26
C TYR A 214 8.56 -22.96 -8.86
N HIS A 215 9.61 -23.19 -9.66
CA HIS A 215 10.46 -22.13 -10.21
C HIS A 215 10.92 -21.13 -9.15
N ILE A 216 11.40 -21.68 -8.03
CA ILE A 216 11.88 -20.91 -6.89
C ILE A 216 13.39 -20.78 -7.03
N PRO A 217 13.92 -19.54 -7.06
CA PRO A 217 15.34 -19.32 -7.17
C PRO A 217 16.11 -19.98 -6.03
N TYR A 218 17.26 -20.58 -6.35
CA TYR A 218 18.12 -21.20 -5.36
C TYR A 218 18.88 -20.15 -4.54
N TRP A 219 19.50 -20.61 -3.46
CA TRP A 219 20.35 -19.79 -2.60
C TRP A 219 21.78 -20.32 -2.53
N GLU A 220 22.68 -19.44 -2.11
CA GLU A 220 24.07 -19.74 -1.78
C GLU A 220 24.16 -20.45 -0.44
N ASP A 221 25.22 -21.24 -0.25
CA ASP A 221 25.35 -22.14 0.89
C ASP A 221 25.44 -21.38 2.23
N ASP A 222 26.01 -20.18 2.23
CA ASP A 222 26.12 -19.31 3.40
C ASP A 222 24.79 -18.66 3.83
N PHE A 223 23.81 -18.62 2.92
CA PHE A 223 22.46 -18.11 3.17
C PHE A 223 21.44 -19.22 3.49
N TYR A 224 21.91 -20.47 3.60
CA TYR A 224 21.04 -21.63 3.79
C TYR A 224 20.06 -21.48 4.95
N ASP A 225 20.54 -21.10 6.13
CA ASP A 225 19.69 -21.02 7.34
C ASP A 225 18.59 -19.96 7.22
N ASP A 226 18.90 -18.81 6.62
CA ASP A 226 17.91 -17.76 6.38
C ASP A 226 16.92 -18.17 5.28
N ALA A 227 17.39 -18.84 4.22
CA ALA A 227 16.52 -19.35 3.16
C ALA A 227 15.53 -20.40 3.69
N ILE A 228 15.99 -21.34 4.51
CA ILE A 228 15.13 -22.35 5.16
C ILE A 228 14.12 -21.69 6.09
N ARG A 229 14.54 -20.66 6.85
CA ARG A 229 13.63 -19.89 7.71
C ARG A 229 12.52 -19.23 6.90
N VAL A 230 12.89 -18.52 5.83
CA VAL A 230 11.93 -17.86 4.94
C VAL A 230 10.99 -18.88 4.31
N TRP A 231 11.52 -19.99 3.82
CA TRP A 231 10.72 -21.08 3.26
C TRP A 231 9.68 -21.60 4.28
N SER A 232 10.11 -21.90 5.50
CA SER A 232 9.23 -22.37 6.57
C SER A 232 8.12 -21.37 6.88
N GLU A 233 8.43 -20.07 6.91
CA GLU A 233 7.43 -19.02 7.11
C GLU A 233 6.41 -18.93 5.97
N VAL A 234 6.83 -19.14 4.72
CA VAL A 234 5.93 -19.13 3.56
C VAL A 234 5.03 -20.36 3.56
N CYS A 235 5.56 -21.53 3.94
CA CYS A 235 4.79 -22.78 4.01
C CYS A 235 3.73 -22.83 5.12
N ARG A 236 3.88 -22.03 6.19
CA ARG A 236 2.94 -22.02 7.33
C ARG A 236 1.64 -21.24 7.07
N LYS A 237 1.51 -20.61 5.90
CA LYS A 237 0.34 -19.83 5.50
C LYS A 237 -0.61 -20.65 4.65
#